data_AF-A0A7C3KP38-F1
#
_entry.id   AF-A0A7C3KP38-F1
#
_cell.length_a   1.000
_cell.length_b   1.000
_cell.length_c   1.000
_cell.angle_alpha   90.00
_cell.angle_beta   90.00
_cell.angle_gamma   90.00
#
_symmetry.space_group_name_H-M   'P 1'
#
loop_
_entity.id
_entity.type
_entity.pdbx_description
1 polymer ?
#
loop_
_entity_poly.entity_id
_entity_poly.type
_entity_poly.pdbx_seq_one_letter_code
_entity_poly.pdbx_strand_id
1 'polypeptide(L)'
;MNIRNIIQSIRNRLHPPEHLSDETVLGFLRVLEKAEKEEISCNELYDKLDEYVEREVNQKDAAQLMPLVRDHLDLCAECCEEYEALLDVLEKTSGH
;
A
#
# COMPACT_ATOMS: atom_id res chain seq x y z
N MET A 1 47.12 29.10 -10.03
CA MET A 1 45.87 28.36 -9.76
C MET A 1 44.73 29.37 -9.71
N ASN A 2 43.68 29.23 -10.53
CA ASN A 2 42.70 30.30 -10.77
C ASN A 2 41.55 30.24 -9.74
N ILE A 3 41.59 31.16 -8.76
CA ILE A 3 40.65 31.27 -7.64
C ILE A 3 39.19 31.42 -8.13
N ARG A 4 38.97 31.99 -9.33
CA ARG A 4 37.63 32.11 -9.91
C ARG A 4 36.96 30.77 -10.16
N ASN A 5 37.73 29.76 -10.57
CA ASN A 5 37.21 28.42 -10.84
C ASN A 5 36.74 27.74 -9.55
N ILE A 6 37.46 27.96 -8.44
CA ILE A 6 37.12 27.41 -7.12
C ILE A 6 35.79 27.99 -6.63
N ILE A 7 35.63 29.31 -6.76
CA ILE A 7 34.39 30.00 -6.36
C ILE A 7 33.20 29.54 -7.21
N GLN A 8 33.39 29.31 -8.52
CA GLN A 8 32.35 28.78 -9.40
C GLN A 8 31.96 27.34 -9.04
N SER A 9 32.93 26.46 -8.76
CA SER A 9 32.65 25.07 -8.37
C SER A 9 31.90 24.95 -7.04
N ILE A 10 32.13 25.87 -6.10
CA ILE A 10 31.40 25.90 -4.82
C ILE A 10 29.96 26.39 -5.03
N ARG A 11 29.75 27.43 -5.86
CA ARG A 11 28.41 27.94 -6.17
C ARG A 11 27.51 26.88 -6.80
N ASN A 12 28.03 26.08 -7.72
CA ASN A 12 27.26 25.01 -8.38
C ASN A 12 26.84 23.88 -7.43
N ARG A 13 27.54 23.67 -6.31
CA ARG A 13 27.16 22.66 -5.31
C ARG A 13 26.09 23.16 -4.33
N LEU A 14 25.94 24.47 -4.20
CA LEU A 14 25.04 25.10 -3.22
C LEU A 14 23.64 25.41 -3.77
N HIS A 15 23.42 25.25 -5.08
CA HIS A 15 22.07 25.25 -5.65
C HIS A 15 21.62 23.79 -5.81
N PRO A 16 20.71 23.29 -4.96
CA PRO A 16 19.97 22.08 -5.29
C PRO A 16 19.24 22.34 -6.61
N PRO A 17 19.17 21.36 -7.53
CA PRO A 17 18.30 21.50 -8.69
C PRO A 17 16.86 21.70 -8.19
N GLU A 18 16.22 22.82 -8.56
CA GLU A 18 14.83 23.14 -8.21
C GLU A 18 13.81 22.17 -8.83
N HIS A 19 14.27 21.29 -9.72
CA HIS A 19 13.46 20.29 -10.40
C HIS A 19 14.14 18.92 -10.39
N LEU A 20 13.33 17.89 -10.17
CA LEU A 20 13.75 16.49 -10.37
C LEU A 20 14.15 16.28 -11.83
N SER A 21 15.26 15.59 -12.06
CA SER A 21 15.65 15.21 -13.42
C SER A 21 14.73 14.12 -13.96
N ASP A 22 14.51 14.12 -15.27
CA ASP A 22 13.74 13.07 -15.96
C ASP A 22 14.29 11.67 -15.65
N GLU A 23 15.61 11.53 -15.52
CA GLU A 23 16.27 10.27 -15.13
C GLU A 23 15.81 9.78 -13.75
N THR A 24 15.66 10.69 -12.79
CA THR A 24 15.20 10.38 -11.43
C THR A 24 13.73 9.95 -11.44
N VAL A 25 12.89 10.67 -12.19
CA VAL A 25 11.47 10.33 -12.36
C VAL A 25 11.30 8.96 -13.03
N LEU A 26 12.04 8.70 -14.11
CA LEU A 26 12.08 7.40 -14.78
C LEU A 26 12.58 6.28 -13.86
N GLY A 27 13.49 6.59 -12.93
CA GLY A 27 13.92 5.70 -11.86
C GLY A 27 12.76 5.24 -10.99
N PHE A 28 11.93 6.17 -10.51
CA PHE A 28 10.75 5.85 -9.69
C PHE A 28 9.70 5.06 -10.46
N LEU A 29 9.41 5.43 -11.71
CA LEU A 29 8.43 4.71 -12.54
C LEU A 29 8.83 3.24 -12.75
N ARG A 30 10.11 2.95 -13.00
CA ARG A 30 10.61 1.58 -13.13
C ARG A 30 10.51 0.76 -11.84
N VAL A 31 10.55 1.41 -10.68
CA VAL A 31 10.33 0.71 -9.39
C VAL A 31 8.85 0.34 -9.27
N LEU A 32 7.94 1.25 -9.63
CA LEU A 32 6.49 0.99 -9.62
C LEU A 32 6.09 -0.09 -10.65
N GLU A 33 6.67 -0.09 -11.84
CA GLU A 33 6.43 -1.14 -12.86
C GLU A 33 6.84 -2.54 -12.40
N LYS A 34 7.83 -2.62 -11.50
CA LYS A 34 8.32 -3.89 -10.94
C LYS A 34 7.61 -4.29 -9.66
N ALA A 35 6.81 -3.41 -9.07
CA ALA A 35 5.97 -3.77 -7.95
C ALA A 35 4.87 -4.68 -8.51
N GLU A 36 5.10 -5.98 -8.43
CA GLU A 36 4.10 -6.98 -8.78
C GLU A 36 2.92 -6.80 -7.83
N LYS A 37 1.82 -6.31 -8.38
CA LYS A 37 0.59 -6.06 -7.66
C LYS A 37 -0.26 -7.31 -7.86
N GLU A 38 0.00 -8.32 -7.04
CA GLU A 38 -1.02 -9.35 -6.84
C GLU A 38 -2.23 -8.60 -6.28
N GLU A 39 -3.28 -8.50 -7.08
CA GLU A 39 -4.53 -7.86 -6.71
C GLU A 39 -5.63 -8.90 -6.81
N ILE A 40 -6.56 -8.87 -5.87
CA ILE A 40 -7.81 -9.62 -5.98
C ILE A 40 -8.93 -8.66 -6.37
N SER A 41 -9.83 -9.13 -7.21
CA SER A 41 -11.09 -8.45 -7.52
C SER A 41 -12.05 -8.49 -6.33
N CYS A 42 -13.06 -7.62 -6.33
CA CYS A 42 -14.11 -7.64 -5.30
C CYS A 42 -14.81 -9.01 -5.23
N ASN A 43 -15.02 -9.67 -6.38
CA ASN A 43 -15.64 -11.00 -6.43
C ASN A 43 -14.77 -12.06 -5.76
N GLU A 44 -13.45 -12.07 -6.05
CA GLU A 44 -12.51 -13.00 -5.40
C GLU A 44 -12.35 -12.71 -3.90
N LEU A 45 -12.53 -11.46 -3.48
CA LEU A 45 -12.62 -11.11 -2.07
C LEU A 45 -13.87 -11.71 -1.43
N TYR A 46 -15.04 -11.56 -2.06
CA TYR A 46 -16.30 -12.10 -1.50
C TYR A 46 -16.26 -13.62 -1.35
N ASP A 47 -15.61 -14.34 -2.26
CA ASP A 47 -15.40 -15.79 -2.16
C ASP A 47 -14.55 -16.20 -0.92
N LYS A 48 -13.80 -15.25 -0.34
CA LYS A 48 -12.86 -15.47 0.78
C LYS A 48 -13.24 -14.71 2.04
N LEU A 49 -14.27 -13.88 2.01
CA LEU A 49 -14.59 -12.94 3.08
C LEU A 49 -14.98 -13.67 4.37
N ASP A 50 -15.78 -14.74 4.25
CA ASP A 50 -16.18 -15.56 5.40
C ASP A 50 -14.95 -16.17 6.11
N GLU A 51 -14.02 -16.76 5.36
CA GLU A 51 -12.77 -17.31 5.91
C GLU A 51 -11.94 -16.22 6.60
N TYR A 52 -11.82 -15.06 5.97
CA TYR A 52 -11.06 -13.93 6.51
C TYR A 52 -11.62 -13.49 7.86
N VAL A 53 -12.95 -13.30 7.95
CA VAL A 53 -13.61 -12.85 9.18
C VAL A 53 -13.53 -13.90 10.29
N GLU A 54 -13.71 -15.19 9.98
CA GLU A 54 -13.55 -16.25 10.96
C GLU A 54 -12.14 -16.27 11.57
N ARG A 55 -11.11 -16.07 10.74
CA ARG A 55 -9.73 -15.96 11.21
C ARG A 55 -9.51 -14.73 12.06
N GLU A 56 -10.08 -13.59 11.67
CA GLU A 56 -9.96 -12.33 12.40
C GLU A 56 -10.55 -12.44 13.82
N VAL A 57 -11.71 -13.06 13.95
CA VAL A 57 -12.39 -13.21 15.25
C VAL A 57 -11.70 -14.25 16.13
N ASN A 58 -11.28 -15.39 15.56
CA ASN A 58 -10.76 -16.51 16.35
C ASN A 58 -9.25 -16.46 16.58
N GLN A 59 -8.47 -16.35 15.50
CA GLN A 59 -7.01 -16.55 15.49
C GLN A 59 -6.24 -15.24 15.42
N LYS A 60 -6.87 -14.15 14.96
CA LYS A 60 -6.30 -12.80 14.79
C LYS A 60 -5.06 -12.78 13.89
N ASP A 61 -5.02 -13.69 12.91
CA ASP A 61 -3.93 -13.85 11.96
C ASP A 61 -4.37 -13.67 10.50
N ALA A 62 -5.62 -13.23 10.26
CA ALA A 62 -6.20 -13.10 8.92
C ALA A 62 -5.37 -12.17 8.02
N ALA A 63 -4.99 -10.99 8.50
CA ALA A 63 -4.15 -10.06 7.74
C ALA A 63 -2.76 -10.63 7.41
N GLN A 64 -2.22 -11.52 8.24
CA GLN A 64 -0.92 -12.15 8.00
C GLN A 64 -1.03 -13.29 6.97
N LEU A 65 -2.08 -14.10 7.06
CA LEU A 65 -2.26 -15.28 6.21
C LEU A 65 -2.95 -14.97 4.88
N MET A 66 -3.72 -13.88 4.82
CA MET A 66 -4.49 -13.44 3.66
C MET A 66 -4.22 -11.96 3.35
N PRO A 67 -2.95 -11.58 3.11
CA PRO A 67 -2.55 -10.17 2.96
C PRO A 67 -3.26 -9.48 1.80
N LEU A 68 -3.53 -10.18 0.70
CA LEU A 68 -4.24 -9.60 -0.45
C LEU A 68 -5.69 -9.22 -0.14
N VAL A 69 -6.35 -9.95 0.77
CA VAL A 69 -7.70 -9.59 1.23
C VAL A 69 -7.63 -8.33 2.09
N ARG A 70 -6.65 -8.27 3.00
CA ARG A 70 -6.40 -7.06 3.81
C ARG A 70 -6.12 -5.83 2.94
N ASP A 71 -5.22 -5.97 1.97
CA ASP A 71 -4.85 -4.88 1.05
C ASP A 71 -6.05 -4.40 0.22
N HIS A 72 -6.95 -5.30 -0.19
CA HIS A 72 -8.17 -4.91 -0.89
C HIS A 72 -9.13 -4.14 0.03
N LEU A 73 -9.32 -4.60 1.28
CA LEU A 73 -10.16 -3.91 2.27
C LEU A 73 -9.61 -2.50 2.61
N ASP A 74 -8.29 -2.32 2.56
CA ASP A 74 -7.64 -1.01 2.72
C ASP A 74 -7.93 -0.02 1.58
N LEU A 75 -8.28 -0.51 0.39
CA LEU A 75 -8.44 0.29 -0.81
C LEU A 75 -9.90 0.44 -1.26
N CYS A 76 -10.75 -0.55 -0.98
CA CYS A 76 -12.13 -0.61 -1.45
C CYS A 76 -13.12 -0.37 -0.31
N ALA A 77 -13.73 0.82 -0.30
CA ALA A 77 -14.70 1.20 0.73
C ALA A 77 -15.92 0.27 0.78
N GLU A 78 -16.45 -0.13 -0.37
CA GLU A 78 -17.62 -1.03 -0.45
C GLU A 78 -17.33 -2.39 0.20
N CYS A 79 -16.20 -3.01 -0.10
CA CYS A 79 -15.83 -4.29 0.52
C CYS A 79 -15.50 -4.14 2.01
N CYS A 80 -14.98 -2.98 2.43
CA CYS A 80 -14.75 -2.67 3.85
C CYS A 80 -16.07 -2.58 4.63
N GLU A 81 -17.09 -1.93 4.07
CA GLU A 81 -18.43 -1.85 4.67
C GLU A 81 -19.05 -3.24 4.86
N GLU A 82 -18.96 -4.14 3.86
CA GLU A 82 -19.46 -5.51 3.97
C GLU A 82 -18.71 -6.33 5.03
N TYR A 83 -17.38 -6.17 5.11
CA TYR A 83 -16.54 -6.79 6.13
C TYR A 83 -16.93 -6.34 7.55
N GLU A 84 -17.09 -5.04 7.76
CA GLU A 84 -17.48 -4.47 9.06
C GLU A 84 -18.90 -4.91 9.46
N ALA A 85 -19.83 -4.96 8.50
CA ALA A 85 -21.18 -5.46 8.74
C ALA A 85 -21.18 -6.93 9.18
N LEU A 86 -20.36 -7.77 8.54
CA LEU A 86 -20.24 -9.18 8.92
C LEU A 86 -19.64 -9.35 10.32
N LEU A 87 -18.61 -8.57 10.67
CA LEU A 87 -18.05 -8.54 12.03
C LEU A 87 -19.09 -8.15 13.08
N ASP A 88 -19.87 -7.09 12.84
CA ASP A 88 -20.91 -6.63 13.76
C ASP A 88 -21.98 -7.71 14.02
N VAL A 89 -22.36 -8.46 12.99
CA VAL A 89 -23.27 -9.61 13.14
C VAL A 89 -22.66 -10.72 13.99
N LEU A 90 -21.39 -11.05 13.77
CA LEU A 90 -20.69 -12.08 14.55
C LEU A 90 -20.52 -11.67 16.01
N GLU A 91 -20.15 -10.43 16.30
CA GLU A 91 -20.05 -9.93 17.67
C GLU A 91 -21.39 -10.05 18.42
N LYS A 92 -22.49 -9.71 17.75
CA LYS A 92 -23.84 -9.80 18.33
C LYS A 92 -24.33 -11.23 18.53
N THR A 93 -23.86 -12.18 17.73
CA THR A 93 -24.28 -13.59 17.79
C THR A 93 -23.38 -14.45 18.70
N SER A 94 -22.13 -14.05 18.92
CA SER A 94 -21.17 -14.73 19.79
C SER A 94 -21.45 -14.55 21.30
N GLY A 95 -22.39 -13.68 21.66
CA GLY A 95 -22.77 -13.34 23.05
C GLY A 95 -23.96 -14.13 23.62
N HIS A 96 -24.26 -15.32 23.11
CA HIS A 96 -25.29 -16.25 23.62
C HIS A 96 -24.68 -17.61 23.98
#